data_AF-W7YK15-F1
#
_entry.id   AF-W7YK15-F1
#
_cell.length_a   1.000
_cell.length_b   1.000
_cell.length_c   1.000
_cell.angle_alpha   90.00
_cell.angle_beta   90.00
_cell.angle_gamma   90.00
#
_symmetry.space_group_name_H-M   'P 1'
#
loop_
_entity.id
_entity.type
_entity.pdbx_description
1 polymer ?
#
loop_
_entity_poly.entity_id
_entity_poly.type
_entity_poly.pdbx_seq_one_letter_code
_entity_poly.pdbx_strand_id
1 'polypeptide(L)'
;MKYLLNNIMLVTAIVGLLTIACQEQGVKSEPSLKQAFDGQFLIGTAMDEAQILGEDSSSVKLIKKHFNSVVTENSMKCEEIHPQEDVFNFDIADKFVAFGEANNMFITGHTLIWHSQLAPWFFVDEDGADVSRGVLVERMRKHIQTIVGRYKGIYVGGMWSMKQLKVMVPGEKQSFIPL
;
A
#
# COMPACT_ATOMS: atom_id res chain seq x y z
N MET A 1 59.93 6.45 -45.73
CA MET A 1 59.73 5.96 -44.34
C MET A 1 59.12 7.00 -43.40
N LYS A 2 59.67 8.22 -43.26
CA LYS A 2 59.16 9.24 -42.31
C LYS A 2 57.66 9.60 -42.49
N TYR A 3 57.18 9.72 -43.73
CA TYR A 3 55.76 10.00 -44.02
C TYR A 3 54.80 8.87 -43.60
N LEU A 4 55.25 7.61 -43.72
CA LEU A 4 54.44 6.45 -43.36
C LEU A 4 54.28 6.34 -41.84
N LEU A 5 55.35 6.60 -41.08
CA LEU A 5 55.33 6.67 -39.62
C LEU A 5 54.45 7.83 -39.11
N ASN A 6 54.45 8.98 -39.79
CA ASN A 6 53.66 10.13 -39.38
C ASN A 6 52.15 9.91 -39.59
N ASN A 7 51.75 9.23 -40.68
CA ASN A 7 50.36 8.85 -40.91
C ASN A 7 49.88 7.77 -39.93
N ILE A 8 50.73 6.81 -39.57
CA ILE A 8 50.40 5.79 -38.55
C ILE A 8 50.23 6.45 -37.16
N MET A 9 51.08 7.41 -36.80
CA MET A 9 50.95 8.22 -35.58
C MET A 9 49.66 9.07 -35.59
N LEU A 10 49.28 9.65 -36.73
CA LEU A 10 48.07 10.47 -36.84
C LEU A 10 46.79 9.62 -36.73
N VAL A 11 46.76 8.45 -37.37
CA VAL A 11 45.62 7.52 -37.32
C VAL A 11 45.44 6.95 -35.92
N THR A 12 46.53 6.58 -35.24
CA THR A 12 46.47 6.09 -33.85
C THR A 12 46.00 7.16 -32.86
N ALA A 13 46.40 8.41 -33.05
CA ALA A 13 45.92 9.54 -32.24
C ALA A 13 44.40 9.81 -32.44
N ILE A 14 43.90 9.69 -33.68
CA ILE A 14 42.47 9.87 -33.99
C ILE A 14 41.62 8.73 -33.40
N VAL A 15 42.09 7.48 -33.49
CA VAL A 15 41.41 6.31 -32.89
C VAL A 15 41.42 6.41 -31.35
N GLY A 16 42.52 6.90 -30.75
CA GLY A 16 42.58 7.18 -29.31
C GLY A 16 41.58 8.25 -28.87
N LEU A 17 41.40 9.32 -29.65
CA LEU A 17 40.40 10.36 -29.34
C LEU A 17 38.95 9.87 -29.46
N LEU A 18 38.66 8.99 -30.42
CA LEU A 18 37.31 8.42 -30.62
C LEU A 18 36.88 7.49 -29.49
N THR A 19 37.82 6.80 -28.83
CA THR A 19 37.50 5.90 -27.70
C THR A 19 37.22 6.63 -26.39
N ILE A 20 37.77 7.83 -26.19
CA ILE A 20 37.51 8.67 -25.00
C ILE A 20 36.12 9.35 -25.10
N ALA A 21 35.63 9.62 -26.31
CA ALA A 21 34.34 10.27 -26.54
C ALA A 21 33.11 9.36 -26.28
N CYS A 22 33.31 8.05 -26.04
CA CYS A 22 32.25 7.09 -25.71
C CYS A 22 32.29 6.62 -24.24
N GLN A 23 32.76 7.46 -23.31
CA GLN A 23 32.39 7.25 -21.93
C GLN A 23 30.90 7.55 -21.78
N GLU A 24 30.09 6.48 -21.77
CA GLU A 24 28.72 6.54 -21.25
C GLU A 24 28.81 7.22 -19.88
N GLN A 25 28.26 8.43 -19.80
CA GLN A 25 27.98 9.08 -18.53
C GLN A 25 26.97 8.18 -17.85
N GLY A 26 27.46 7.25 -17.01
CA GLY A 26 26.62 6.37 -16.23
C GLY A 26 25.62 7.25 -15.50
N VAL A 27 24.35 7.18 -15.91
CA VAL A 27 23.27 7.94 -15.28
C VAL A 27 23.33 7.56 -13.81
N LYS A 28 23.78 8.51 -12.96
CA LYS A 28 23.75 8.30 -11.52
C LYS A 28 22.28 8.12 -11.18
N SER A 29 21.91 6.88 -10.86
CA SER A 29 20.54 6.58 -10.41
C SER A 29 20.30 7.38 -9.14
N GLU A 30 19.39 8.34 -9.22
CA GLU A 30 18.90 9.04 -8.03
C GLU A 30 18.35 8.01 -7.03
N PRO A 31 18.57 8.23 -5.71
CA PRO A 31 18.00 7.37 -4.68
C PRO A 31 16.46 7.37 -4.79
N SER A 32 15.86 6.22 -4.55
CA SER A 32 14.41 6.14 -4.40
C SER A 32 13.93 6.92 -3.17
N LEU A 33 12.62 7.23 -3.11
CA LEU A 33 12.08 8.01 -1.98
C LEU A 33 12.30 7.28 -0.65
N LYS A 34 11.96 5.99 -0.58
CA LYS A 34 12.23 5.16 0.62
C LYS A 34 13.70 5.09 1.01
N GLN A 35 14.64 5.17 0.05
CA GLN A 35 16.07 5.18 0.35
C GLN A 35 16.52 6.54 0.91
N ALA A 36 15.99 7.63 0.37
CA ALA A 36 16.30 8.98 0.85
C ALA A 36 15.86 9.21 2.31
N PHE A 37 14.83 8.49 2.77
CA PHE A 37 14.28 8.56 4.14
C PHE A 37 14.54 7.31 4.99
N ASP A 38 15.49 6.46 4.58
CA ASP A 38 15.81 5.24 5.31
C ASP A 38 16.25 5.53 6.76
N GLY A 39 15.80 4.70 7.69
CA GLY A 39 16.02 4.88 9.13
C GLY A 39 15.27 6.04 9.80
N GLN A 40 14.49 6.84 9.05
CA GLN A 40 13.71 7.96 9.62
C GLN A 40 12.23 7.60 9.77
N PHE A 41 11.55 7.29 8.67
CA PHE A 41 10.15 6.87 8.64
C PHE A 41 9.82 6.16 7.33
N LEU A 42 8.68 5.47 7.29
CA LEU A 42 8.19 4.80 6.09
C LEU A 42 7.61 5.80 5.08
N ILE A 43 7.84 5.54 3.80
CA ILE A 43 7.26 6.27 2.68
C ILE A 43 6.13 5.43 2.09
N GLY A 44 4.90 5.93 2.25
CA GLY A 44 3.67 5.24 1.90
C GLY A 44 2.94 5.82 0.70
N THR A 45 2.14 4.99 0.03
CA THR A 45 1.22 5.39 -1.03
C THR A 45 -0.11 4.64 -0.93
N ALA A 46 -1.19 5.28 -1.37
CA ALA A 46 -2.46 4.60 -1.60
C ALA A 46 -2.40 3.82 -2.91
N MET A 47 -3.09 2.67 -2.94
CA MET A 47 -3.25 1.82 -4.11
C MET A 47 -4.72 1.65 -4.47
N ASP A 48 -5.04 1.87 -5.73
CA ASP A 48 -6.34 1.56 -6.33
C ASP A 48 -6.40 0.10 -6.84
N GLU A 49 -7.57 -0.33 -7.32
CA GLU A 49 -7.77 -1.70 -7.77
C GLU A 49 -6.96 -2.06 -9.02
N ALA A 50 -6.81 -1.14 -9.97
CA ALA A 50 -6.04 -1.38 -11.19
C ALA A 50 -4.56 -1.65 -10.88
N GLN A 51 -4.02 -0.95 -9.87
CA GLN A 51 -2.66 -1.17 -9.37
C GLN A 51 -2.55 -2.49 -8.59
N ILE A 52 -3.55 -2.82 -7.77
CA ILE A 52 -3.60 -4.09 -7.01
C ILE A 52 -3.69 -5.30 -7.94
N LEU A 53 -4.52 -5.21 -8.99
CA LEU A 53 -4.71 -6.25 -10.01
C LEU A 53 -3.55 -6.31 -11.02
N GLY A 54 -2.66 -5.32 -11.01
CA GLY A 54 -1.50 -5.25 -11.90
C GLY A 54 -1.81 -4.78 -13.32
N GLU A 55 -3.01 -4.23 -13.55
CA GLU A 55 -3.44 -3.64 -14.80
C GLU A 55 -2.65 -2.36 -15.11
N ASP A 56 -2.37 -1.55 -14.07
CA ASP A 56 -1.44 -0.41 -14.16
C ASP A 56 0.00 -0.82 -13.80
N SER A 57 0.63 -1.53 -14.72
CA SER A 57 2.02 -1.99 -14.54
C SER A 57 3.04 -0.85 -14.40
N SER A 58 2.74 0.36 -14.89
CA SER A 58 3.64 1.51 -14.81
C SER A 58 3.65 2.07 -13.39
N SER A 59 2.48 2.29 -12.81
CA SER A 59 2.37 2.73 -11.41
C SER A 59 2.90 1.67 -10.45
N VAL A 60 2.63 0.38 -10.69
CA VAL A 60 3.19 -0.71 -9.87
C VAL A 60 4.73 -0.69 -9.84
N LYS A 61 5.39 -0.40 -10.97
CA LYS A 61 6.86 -0.26 -11.00
C LYS A 61 7.33 0.90 -10.13
N LEU A 62 6.63 2.04 -10.16
CA LEU A 62 6.95 3.19 -9.32
C LEU A 62 6.71 2.90 -7.84
N ILE A 63 5.60 2.24 -7.51
CA ILE A 63 5.24 1.83 -6.14
C ILE A 63 6.38 0.99 -5.55
N LYS A 64 6.79 -0.08 -6.26
CA LYS A 64 7.89 -0.97 -5.84
C LYS A 64 9.23 -0.25 -5.70
N LYS A 65 9.50 0.72 -6.59
CA LYS A 65 10.75 1.49 -6.56
C LYS A 65 10.79 2.47 -5.40
N HIS A 66 9.74 3.23 -5.16
CA HIS A 66 9.79 4.42 -4.28
C HIS A 66 9.23 4.20 -2.88
N PHE A 67 8.37 3.20 -2.66
CA PHE A 67 7.61 3.07 -1.41
C PHE A 67 7.95 1.78 -0.66
N ASN A 68 7.80 1.84 0.66
CA ASN A 68 7.95 0.71 1.60
C ASN A 68 6.74 0.58 2.55
N SER A 69 5.69 1.37 2.32
CA SER A 69 4.39 1.23 2.97
C SER A 69 3.28 1.40 1.94
N VAL A 70 2.16 0.69 2.10
CA VAL A 70 1.01 0.76 1.19
C VAL A 70 -0.30 0.77 1.97
N VAL A 71 -1.27 1.53 1.48
CA VAL A 71 -2.65 1.56 1.98
C VAL A 71 -3.59 1.33 0.80
N THR A 72 -4.70 0.61 0.99
CA THR A 72 -5.72 0.54 -0.06
C THR A 72 -6.55 1.81 -0.08
N GLU A 73 -6.86 2.32 -1.27
CA GLU A 73 -7.66 3.53 -1.42
C GLU A 73 -9.12 3.31 -0.99
N ASN A 74 -9.72 2.17 -1.37
CA ASN A 74 -11.15 1.90 -1.16
C ASN A 74 -11.48 0.48 -0.70
N SER A 75 -10.74 -0.55 -1.15
CA SER A 75 -11.16 -1.95 -1.06
C SER A 75 -11.22 -2.53 0.37
N MET A 76 -10.76 -1.80 1.40
CA MET A 76 -10.94 -2.15 2.82
C MET A 76 -11.91 -1.22 3.57
N LYS A 77 -12.59 -0.30 2.88
CA LYS A 77 -13.69 0.49 3.48
C LYS A 77 -14.94 -0.38 3.61
N CYS A 78 -15.80 -0.03 4.56
CA CYS A 78 -16.94 -0.88 4.91
C CYS A 78 -17.87 -1.18 3.73
N GLU A 79 -18.15 -0.19 2.88
CA GLU A 79 -18.97 -0.37 1.67
C GLU A 79 -18.42 -1.44 0.73
N GLU A 80 -17.10 -1.54 0.58
CA GLU A 80 -16.45 -2.50 -0.32
C GLU A 80 -16.29 -3.88 0.34
N ILE A 81 -15.78 -3.90 1.58
CA ILE A 81 -15.39 -5.16 2.23
C ILE A 81 -16.56 -5.87 2.93
N HIS A 82 -17.62 -5.13 3.29
CA HIS A 82 -18.82 -5.65 3.97
C HIS A 82 -20.10 -5.00 3.40
N PRO A 83 -20.38 -5.21 2.09
CA PRO A 83 -21.43 -4.49 1.36
C PRO A 83 -22.86 -4.83 1.78
N GLN A 84 -23.09 -6.01 2.37
CA GLN A 84 -24.39 -6.46 2.87
C GLN A 84 -24.23 -7.16 4.21
N GLU A 85 -25.30 -7.24 4.99
CA GLU A 85 -25.29 -7.96 6.27
C GLU A 85 -24.84 -9.41 6.02
N ASP A 86 -23.81 -9.83 6.73
CA ASP A 86 -23.20 -11.17 6.67
C ASP A 86 -22.48 -11.53 5.36
N VAL A 87 -22.34 -10.59 4.41
CA VAL A 87 -21.62 -10.79 3.15
C VAL A 87 -20.34 -9.97 3.15
N PHE A 88 -19.20 -10.65 3.21
CA PHE A 88 -17.88 -10.01 3.10
C PHE A 88 -17.25 -10.26 1.73
N ASN A 89 -16.65 -9.22 1.16
CA ASN A 89 -15.85 -9.32 -0.06
C ASN A 89 -14.37 -9.05 0.26
N PHE A 90 -13.58 -10.12 0.30
CA PHE A 90 -12.14 -10.02 0.59
C PHE A 90 -11.25 -10.11 -0.65
N ASP A 91 -11.80 -10.24 -1.86
CA ASP A 91 -11.01 -10.58 -3.06
C ASP A 91 -9.89 -9.56 -3.34
N ILE A 92 -10.26 -8.28 -3.49
CA ILE A 92 -9.27 -7.22 -3.75
C ILE A 92 -8.40 -6.94 -2.52
N ALA A 93 -8.99 -6.99 -1.32
CA ALA A 93 -8.27 -6.77 -0.07
C ALA A 93 -7.17 -7.83 0.17
N ASP A 94 -7.43 -9.10 -0.14
CA ASP A 94 -6.47 -10.18 -0.03
C ASP A 94 -5.35 -10.04 -1.07
N LYS A 95 -5.68 -9.66 -2.31
CA LYS A 95 -4.68 -9.37 -3.36
C LYS A 95 -3.78 -8.20 -2.97
N PHE A 96 -4.35 -7.16 -2.37
CA PHE A 96 -3.59 -6.02 -1.84
C PHE A 96 -2.63 -6.44 -0.73
N VAL A 97 -3.10 -7.25 0.21
CA VAL A 97 -2.26 -7.79 1.30
C VAL A 97 -1.13 -8.65 0.73
N ALA A 98 -1.44 -9.56 -0.20
CA ALA A 98 -0.45 -10.39 -0.86
C ALA A 98 0.59 -9.57 -1.63
N PHE A 99 0.17 -8.46 -2.26
CA PHE A 99 1.10 -7.51 -2.88
C PHE A 99 2.07 -6.91 -1.86
N GLY A 100 1.56 -6.44 -0.72
CA GLY A 100 2.40 -5.87 0.34
C GLY A 100 3.41 -6.88 0.89
N GLU A 101 2.97 -8.10 1.19
CA GLU A 101 3.82 -9.18 1.70
C GLU A 101 4.90 -9.57 0.68
N ALA A 102 4.53 -9.78 -0.58
CA ALA A 102 5.46 -10.17 -1.64
C ALA A 102 6.56 -9.12 -1.90
N ASN A 103 6.32 -7.86 -1.54
CA ASN A 103 7.27 -6.76 -1.72
C ASN A 103 7.88 -6.26 -0.41
N ASN A 104 7.69 -6.98 0.71
CA ASN A 104 8.15 -6.60 2.05
C ASN A 104 7.75 -5.17 2.45
N MET A 105 6.53 -4.78 2.10
CA MET A 105 5.98 -3.47 2.41
C MET A 105 5.16 -3.53 3.71
N PHE A 106 5.19 -2.44 4.46
CA PHE A 106 4.27 -2.25 5.56
C PHE A 106 2.87 -1.99 5.01
N ILE A 107 1.89 -2.77 5.45
CA ILE A 107 0.52 -2.69 4.96
C ILE A 107 -0.27 -1.77 5.89
N THR A 108 -1.25 -1.05 5.39
CA THR A 108 -2.13 -0.22 6.19
C THR A 108 -3.57 -0.51 5.79
N GLY A 109 -4.40 -0.86 6.78
CA GLY A 109 -5.83 -1.06 6.58
C GLY A 109 -6.57 0.26 6.72
N HIS A 110 -7.27 0.68 5.67
CA HIS A 110 -8.08 1.88 5.66
C HIS A 110 -9.48 1.53 5.18
N THR A 111 -10.49 1.44 6.05
CA THR A 111 -10.54 1.69 7.50
C THR A 111 -11.71 0.88 8.08
N LEU A 112 -11.68 0.52 9.36
CA LEU A 112 -12.73 -0.35 9.93
C LEU A 112 -14.09 0.33 10.03
N ILE A 113 -14.16 1.57 10.52
CA ILE A 113 -15.44 2.29 10.62
C ILE A 113 -15.19 3.73 10.24
N TRP A 114 -16.05 4.24 9.36
CA TRP A 114 -16.02 5.62 8.90
C TRP A 114 -17.44 6.04 8.52
N HIS A 115 -17.78 7.31 8.70
CA HIS A 115 -19.11 7.81 8.34
C HIS A 115 -19.29 7.93 6.83
N SER A 116 -18.17 8.07 6.09
CA SER A 116 -18.15 8.03 4.63
C SER A 116 -17.87 6.61 4.17
N GLN A 117 -18.53 6.16 3.10
CA GLN A 117 -18.42 4.80 2.55
C GLN A 117 -18.69 3.71 3.60
N LEU A 118 -19.69 3.98 4.46
CA LEU A 118 -20.31 2.96 5.29
C LEU A 118 -21.40 2.28 4.47
N ALA A 119 -21.47 0.95 4.52
CA ALA A 119 -22.45 0.20 3.76
C ALA A 119 -23.89 0.62 4.15
N PRO A 120 -24.83 0.82 3.21
CA PRO A 120 -26.16 1.35 3.52
C PRO A 120 -26.96 0.54 4.54
N TRP A 121 -26.77 -0.79 4.58
CA TRP A 121 -27.46 -1.69 5.49
C TRP A 121 -27.05 -1.50 6.97
N PHE A 122 -25.92 -0.84 7.23
CA PHE A 122 -25.31 -0.85 8.57
C PHE A 122 -26.18 -0.17 9.64
N PHE A 123 -26.91 0.88 9.25
CA PHE A 123 -27.78 1.65 10.14
C PHE A 123 -29.24 1.25 10.11
N VAL A 124 -29.67 0.44 9.15
CA VAL A 124 -31.09 0.15 8.92
C VAL A 124 -31.42 -1.33 9.10
N ASP A 125 -32.68 -1.61 9.42
CA ASP A 125 -33.26 -2.95 9.38
C ASP A 125 -33.84 -3.28 7.99
N GLU A 126 -34.49 -4.44 7.88
CA GLU A 126 -35.12 -4.90 6.63
C GLU A 126 -36.24 -3.97 6.14
N ASP A 127 -36.86 -3.21 7.04
CA ASP A 127 -37.93 -2.25 6.74
C ASP A 127 -37.37 -0.84 6.42
N GLY A 128 -36.06 -0.66 6.51
CA GLY A 128 -35.37 0.62 6.26
C GLY A 128 -35.41 1.59 7.44
N ALA A 129 -35.83 1.14 8.62
CA ALA A 129 -35.83 1.96 9.84
C ALA A 129 -34.48 1.89 10.56
N ASP A 130 -34.13 2.95 11.29
CA ASP A 130 -32.89 3.00 12.06
C ASP A 130 -32.84 1.90 13.12
N VAL A 131 -31.75 1.13 13.15
CA VAL A 131 -31.54 0.09 14.16
C VAL A 131 -31.22 0.69 15.53
N SER A 132 -31.53 -0.07 16.58
CA SER A 132 -31.16 0.31 17.94
C SER A 132 -29.64 0.42 18.13
N ARG A 133 -29.21 1.21 19.12
CA ARG A 133 -27.79 1.30 19.53
C ARG A 133 -27.16 -0.07 19.78
N GLY A 134 -27.89 -1.00 20.40
CA GLY A 134 -27.38 -2.34 20.70
C GLY A 134 -27.05 -3.12 19.43
N VAL A 135 -27.94 -3.08 18.44
CA VAL A 135 -27.74 -3.73 17.13
C VAL A 135 -26.55 -3.11 16.42
N LEU A 136 -26.44 -1.78 16.39
CA LEU A 136 -25.31 -1.10 15.74
C LEU A 136 -23.97 -1.46 16.39
N VAL A 137 -23.90 -1.51 17.72
CA VAL A 137 -22.69 -1.93 18.46
C VAL A 137 -22.30 -3.35 18.10
N GLU A 138 -23.26 -4.28 18.03
CA GLU A 138 -22.99 -5.66 17.65
C GLU A 138 -22.55 -5.80 16.19
N ARG A 139 -23.14 -5.04 15.28
CA ARG A 139 -22.72 -4.97 13.86
C ARG A 139 -21.28 -4.45 13.73
N MET A 140 -20.93 -3.36 14.43
CA MET A 140 -19.56 -2.85 14.49
C MET A 140 -18.59 -3.89 15.06
N ARG A 141 -18.96 -4.55 16.17
CA ARG A 141 -18.13 -5.58 16.80
C ARG A 141 -17.86 -6.74 15.85
N LYS A 142 -18.90 -7.27 15.19
CA LYS A 142 -18.79 -8.37 14.21
C LYS A 142 -17.93 -7.95 13.03
N HIS A 143 -18.19 -6.78 12.44
CA HIS A 143 -17.41 -6.25 11.32
C HIS A 143 -15.91 -6.14 11.65
N ILE A 144 -15.58 -5.50 12.78
CA ILE A 144 -14.20 -5.33 13.26
C ILE A 144 -13.56 -6.70 13.49
N GLN A 145 -14.22 -7.60 14.22
CA GLN A 145 -13.65 -8.90 14.57
C GLN A 145 -13.39 -9.78 13.35
N THR A 146 -14.28 -9.78 12.35
CA THR A 146 -14.08 -10.57 11.13
C THR A 146 -12.87 -10.08 10.35
N ILE A 147 -12.75 -8.75 10.13
CA ILE A 147 -11.67 -8.18 9.32
C ILE A 147 -10.32 -8.27 10.04
N VAL A 148 -10.27 -7.84 11.30
CA VAL A 148 -9.06 -7.91 12.13
C VAL A 148 -8.65 -9.37 12.35
N GLY A 149 -9.61 -10.27 12.55
CA GLY A 149 -9.37 -11.70 12.68
C GLY A 149 -8.73 -12.30 11.44
N ARG A 150 -9.22 -11.95 10.24
CA ARG A 150 -8.70 -12.44 8.96
C ARG A 150 -7.24 -12.03 8.73
N TYR A 151 -6.90 -10.77 8.96
CA TYR A 151 -5.57 -10.25 8.63
C TYR A 151 -4.56 -10.35 9.79
N LYS A 152 -4.91 -11.07 10.86
CA LYS A 152 -4.13 -11.13 12.09
C LYS A 152 -2.72 -11.65 11.83
N GLY A 153 -1.72 -10.96 12.36
CA GLY A 153 -0.31 -11.34 12.24
C GLY A 153 0.41 -10.74 11.04
N ILE A 154 -0.30 -10.07 10.14
CA ILE A 154 0.27 -9.30 9.04
C ILE A 154 0.75 -7.94 9.55
N TYR A 155 1.82 -7.40 8.97
CA TYR A 155 2.38 -6.07 9.29
C TYR A 155 1.43 -4.96 8.82
N VAL A 156 0.27 -4.87 9.47
CA VAL A 156 -0.70 -3.80 9.26
C VAL A 156 -0.47 -2.69 10.28
N GLY A 157 -0.23 -1.46 9.84
CA GLY A 157 -0.31 -0.29 10.71
C GLY A 157 -0.72 0.99 10.00
N GLY A 158 -1.54 1.79 10.70
CA GLY A 158 -2.10 3.06 10.23
C GLY A 158 -3.63 3.03 10.27
N MET A 159 -4.21 3.94 11.05
CA MET A 159 -5.55 3.97 11.69
C MET A 159 -6.00 2.71 12.46
N TRP A 160 -5.41 1.53 12.19
CA TRP A 160 -5.38 0.36 13.05
C TRP A 160 -4.04 -0.39 12.87
N SER A 161 -3.39 -0.82 13.97
CA SER A 161 -2.23 -1.71 13.94
C SER A 161 -2.45 -2.92 14.83
N MET A 162 -2.19 -4.13 14.32
CA MET A 162 -2.43 -5.37 15.07
C MET A 162 -1.36 -5.77 16.08
N LYS A 163 -0.46 -4.85 16.43
CA LYS A 163 0.25 -4.88 17.71
C LYS A 163 -0.32 -3.93 18.77
N GLN A 164 -1.23 -3.00 18.43
CA GLN A 164 -1.76 -1.99 19.35
C GLN A 164 -3.18 -1.51 18.99
N LEU A 165 -4.17 -2.40 18.89
CA LEU A 165 -5.56 -1.97 18.72
C LEU A 165 -6.10 -1.40 20.05
N LYS A 166 -6.23 -0.07 20.15
CA LYS A 166 -7.09 0.61 21.12
C LYS A 166 -8.31 1.17 20.38
N VAL A 167 -9.42 0.46 20.44
CA VAL A 167 -10.72 1.01 19.99
C VAL A 167 -11.18 1.99 21.07
N MET A 168 -11.31 3.27 20.74
CA MET A 168 -11.89 4.26 21.65
C MET A 168 -13.39 4.37 21.36
N VAL A 169 -14.22 3.78 22.22
CA VAL A 169 -15.68 3.94 22.18
C VAL A 169 -16.05 5.16 23.06
N PRO A 170 -16.67 6.22 22.51
CA PRO A 170 -17.09 7.36 23.31
C PRO A 170 -18.10 6.96 24.40
N GLY A 171 -17.75 7.17 25.67
CA GLY A 171 -18.62 6.93 26.82
C GLY A 171 -18.36 5.64 27.60
N GLU A 172 -17.47 4.76 27.14
CA GLU A 172 -17.01 3.62 27.94
C GLU A 172 -15.65 3.93 28.59
N LYS A 173 -15.53 3.68 29.90
CA LYS A 173 -14.22 3.65 30.57
C LYS A 173 -13.33 2.71 29.79
N GLN A 174 -12.10 3.14 29.48
CA GLN A 174 -11.05 2.37 28.78
C GLN A 174 -11.13 0.88 29.08
N SER A 175 -11.95 0.17 28.30
CA SER A 175 -12.17 -1.25 28.42
C SER A 175 -11.35 -1.84 27.30
N PHE A 176 -10.30 -2.55 27.70
CA PHE A 176 -9.67 -3.51 26.81
C PHE A 176 -10.79 -4.45 26.38
N ILE A 177 -11.13 -4.50 25.09
CA ILE A 177 -11.87 -5.64 24.55
C ILE A 177 -10.88 -6.79 24.68
N PRO A 178 -11.07 -7.74 25.63
CA PRO A 178 -10.20 -8.90 25.68
C PRO A 178 -10.48 -9.71 24.42
N LEU A 179 -9.42 -10.04 23.70
CA LEU A 179 -9.45 -10.98 22.57
C LEU A 179 -9.82 -12.39 23.05
#